data_AF-A0A2A9NQ29-F1
#
_entry.id   AF-A0A2A9NQ29-F1
#
_cell.length_a   1.000
_cell.length_b   1.000
_cell.length_c   1.000
_cell.angle_alpha   90.00
_cell.angle_beta   90.00
_cell.angle_gamma   90.00
#
_symmetry.space_group_name_H-M   'P 1'
#
loop_
_entity.id
_entity.type
_entity.pdbx_description
1 polymer ?
#
loop_
_entity_poly.entity_id
_entity_poly.type
_entity_poly.pdbx_seq_one_letter_code
_entity_poly.pdbx_strand_id
1 'polypeptide(L)'
;MPSLTLAHAYKDAQTRLEPAVQNKLDDITQIQFRESKGAALYPVNNALFGSARLARDRIHWSFPPDKDLRVVKALSWVQIMSYGLGALGLHKFLQHRERGALIINADHNPSEDPKNYAADWLGFEDLQKTMDKTLQVSVTSYDPSAQVIIFIFLPSKSGNSVAIWRRKLVVPNNARLRFQHELDVALTGLREPQSYIVHVDELPKAKKSLPNLPKNEAQQKPKKKRKWWQLFKSKS
;
A
#
# COMPACT_ATOMS: atom_id res chain seq x y z
N MET A 1 -18.54 -12.13 34.88
CA MET A 1 -19.63 -11.71 33.97
C MET A 1 -19.14 -10.50 33.19
N PRO A 2 -19.03 -10.55 31.86
CA PRO A 2 -18.58 -9.40 31.08
C PRO A 2 -19.69 -8.33 31.00
N SER A 3 -19.28 -7.06 30.96
CA SER A 3 -20.19 -5.90 31.01
C SER A 3 -20.98 -5.71 29.71
N LEU A 4 -22.25 -5.28 29.86
CA LEU A 4 -23.20 -4.99 28.78
C LEU A 4 -22.64 -3.99 27.73
N THR A 5 -21.70 -3.14 28.11
CA THR A 5 -21.06 -2.16 27.22
C THR A 5 -20.13 -2.79 26.19
N LEU A 6 -19.46 -3.92 26.52
CA LEU A 6 -18.58 -4.63 25.58
C LEU A 6 -19.36 -5.49 24.58
N ALA A 7 -20.56 -5.94 24.95
CA ALA A 7 -21.43 -6.72 24.07
C ALA A 7 -22.05 -5.88 22.94
N HIS A 8 -22.23 -4.57 23.16
CA HIS A 8 -22.72 -3.66 22.11
C HIS A 8 -21.67 -3.33 21.05
N ALA A 9 -20.40 -3.18 21.43
CA ALA A 9 -19.31 -2.95 20.47
C ALA A 9 -19.03 -4.17 19.56
N TYR A 10 -19.27 -5.39 20.06
CA TYR A 10 -19.10 -6.62 19.26
C TYR A 10 -20.26 -6.89 18.29
N LYS A 11 -21.46 -6.35 18.56
CA LYS A 11 -22.60 -6.47 17.64
C LYS A 11 -22.44 -5.61 16.38
N ASP A 12 -21.72 -4.50 16.44
CA ASP A 12 -21.44 -3.65 15.28
C ASP A 12 -20.27 -4.17 14.41
N ALA A 13 -19.48 -5.11 14.91
CA ALA A 13 -18.34 -5.69 14.17
C ALA A 13 -18.73 -6.83 13.20
N GLN A 14 -19.98 -7.32 13.25
CA GLN A 14 -20.48 -8.40 12.39
C GLN A 14 -21.65 -7.98 11.48
N THR A 15 -22.03 -6.71 11.49
CA THR A 15 -23.06 -6.20 10.60
C THR A 15 -22.46 -6.03 9.19
N ARG A 16 -22.80 -6.95 8.28
CA ARG A 16 -22.81 -6.63 6.85
C ARG A 16 -23.53 -5.30 6.70
N LEU A 17 -22.83 -4.26 6.26
CA LEU A 17 -23.42 -2.94 6.10
C LEU A 17 -24.62 -3.00 5.17
N GLU A 18 -25.72 -2.42 5.65
CA GLU A 18 -27.00 -2.24 4.98
C GLU A 18 -26.86 -1.66 3.55
N PRO A 19 -27.76 -2.01 2.61
CA PRO A 19 -27.76 -1.53 1.21
C PRO A 19 -27.72 -0.01 1.05
N ALA A 20 -28.02 0.75 2.11
CA ALA A 20 -27.94 2.22 2.15
C ALA A 20 -26.52 2.78 1.92
N VAL A 21 -25.47 2.01 2.20
CA VAL A 21 -24.07 2.47 2.04
C VAL A 21 -23.61 2.36 0.58
N GLN A 22 -23.99 1.29 -0.13
CA GLN A 22 -23.67 1.09 -1.55
C GLN A 22 -24.30 2.17 -2.44
N ASN A 23 -25.55 2.54 -2.15
CA ASN A 23 -26.30 3.57 -2.89
C ASN A 23 -25.64 4.96 -2.80
N LYS A 24 -24.93 5.26 -1.70
CA LYS A 24 -24.25 6.56 -1.53
C LYS A 24 -23.06 6.76 -2.46
N LEU A 25 -22.39 5.68 -2.91
CA LEU A 25 -21.27 5.78 -3.84
C LEU A 25 -21.76 6.04 -5.28
N ASP A 26 -22.79 5.31 -5.70
CA ASP A 26 -23.39 5.43 -7.04
C ASP A 26 -23.89 6.87 -7.29
N ASP A 27 -24.43 7.53 -6.26
CA ASP A 27 -24.80 8.95 -6.33
C ASP A 27 -23.61 9.90 -6.63
N ILE A 28 -22.40 9.56 -6.18
CA ILE A 28 -21.21 10.42 -6.28
C ILE A 28 -20.51 10.22 -7.62
N THR A 29 -20.37 8.96 -8.03
CA THR A 29 -19.55 8.60 -9.20
C THR A 29 -20.39 8.41 -10.45
N GLN A 30 -21.69 8.08 -10.32
CA GLN A 30 -22.54 7.56 -11.40
C GLN A 30 -21.93 6.36 -12.12
N ILE A 31 -20.96 5.67 -11.49
CA ILE A 31 -20.18 4.56 -12.04
C ILE A 31 -20.26 3.40 -11.07
N GLN A 32 -20.79 2.28 -11.55
CA GLN A 32 -20.81 1.03 -10.81
C GLN A 32 -19.53 0.23 -11.04
N PHE A 33 -18.69 0.16 -10.01
CA PHE A 33 -17.52 -0.72 -10.01
C PHE A 33 -17.92 -2.15 -9.64
N ARG A 34 -17.31 -3.12 -10.31
CA ARG A 34 -17.50 -4.54 -10.02
C ARG A 34 -16.36 -5.06 -9.14
N GLU A 35 -16.73 -5.77 -8.09
CA GLU A 35 -15.81 -6.63 -7.34
C GLU A 35 -15.86 -8.03 -7.92
N SER A 36 -14.69 -8.66 -8.06
CA SER A 36 -14.60 -10.08 -8.43
C SER A 36 -14.89 -10.99 -7.23
N LYS A 37 -14.94 -10.43 -6.02
CA LYS A 37 -15.09 -11.17 -4.75
C LYS A 37 -13.96 -12.20 -4.57
N GLY A 38 -12.75 -11.82 -4.99
CA GLY A 38 -11.55 -12.65 -4.92
C GLY A 38 -11.33 -13.57 -6.13
N ALA A 39 -12.29 -13.70 -7.05
CA ALA A 39 -12.13 -14.51 -8.26
C ALA A 39 -10.94 -14.07 -9.12
N ALA A 40 -10.65 -12.76 -9.17
CA ALA A 40 -9.50 -12.20 -9.88
C ALA A 40 -8.15 -12.59 -9.26
N LEU A 41 -8.13 -12.95 -7.96
CA LEU A 41 -6.92 -13.35 -7.23
C LEU A 41 -6.69 -14.86 -7.27
N TYR A 42 -7.73 -15.65 -7.54
CA TYR A 42 -7.65 -17.12 -7.55
C TYR A 42 -6.50 -17.67 -8.41
N PRO A 43 -6.25 -17.19 -9.65
CA PRO A 43 -5.17 -17.72 -10.49
C PRO A 43 -3.76 -17.45 -9.96
N VAL A 44 -3.62 -16.50 -9.03
CA VAL A 44 -2.33 -16.04 -8.49
C VAL A 44 -2.20 -16.27 -6.99
N ASN A 45 -3.08 -17.10 -6.40
CA ASN A 45 -3.07 -17.35 -4.97
C ASN A 45 -1.69 -17.82 -4.47
N ASN A 46 -1.04 -18.72 -5.20
CA ASN A 46 0.30 -19.20 -4.87
C ASN A 46 1.38 -18.13 -5.09
N ALA A 47 1.27 -17.33 -6.16
CA ALA A 47 2.21 -16.25 -6.42
C ALA A 47 2.15 -15.14 -5.37
N LEU A 48 0.95 -14.84 -4.83
CA LEU A 48 0.75 -13.77 -3.85
C LEU A 48 0.88 -14.24 -2.40
N PHE A 49 0.38 -15.43 -2.05
CA PHE A 49 0.26 -15.89 -0.66
C PHE A 49 0.99 -17.21 -0.38
N GLY A 50 1.60 -17.83 -1.39
CA GLY A 50 2.34 -19.08 -1.22
C GLY A 50 3.64 -18.88 -0.45
N SER A 51 4.01 -19.89 0.35
CA SER A 51 5.25 -19.92 1.14
C SER A 51 6.35 -20.82 0.54
N ALA A 52 6.06 -21.54 -0.55
CA ALA A 52 7.02 -22.45 -1.19
C ALA A 52 8.24 -21.72 -1.79
N ARG A 53 8.10 -20.43 -2.10
CA ARG A 53 9.14 -19.56 -2.67
C ARG A 53 9.08 -18.20 -1.99
N LEU A 54 10.23 -17.55 -1.87
CA LEU A 54 10.36 -16.21 -1.30
C LEU A 54 9.54 -15.20 -2.12
N ALA A 55 8.91 -14.24 -1.46
CA ALA A 55 8.10 -13.18 -2.06
C ALA A 55 8.84 -12.46 -3.19
N ARG A 56 10.13 -12.15 -3.01
CA ARG A 56 10.98 -11.51 -4.03
C ARG A 56 11.12 -12.31 -5.33
N ASP A 57 10.94 -13.63 -5.27
CA ASP A 57 11.08 -14.53 -6.42
C ASP A 57 9.75 -14.78 -7.15
N ARG A 58 8.63 -14.35 -6.55
CA ARG A 58 7.27 -14.52 -7.06
C ARG A 58 6.52 -13.20 -7.32
N ILE A 59 6.94 -12.09 -6.72
CA ILE A 59 6.37 -10.76 -6.91
C ILE A 59 7.43 -9.83 -7.51
N HIS A 60 7.17 -9.29 -8.69
CA HIS A 60 8.13 -8.48 -9.44
C HIS A 60 7.63 -7.05 -9.68
N TRP A 61 8.43 -6.06 -9.28
CA TRP A 61 8.05 -4.64 -9.30
C TRP A 61 8.60 -3.81 -10.48
N SER A 62 9.60 -4.31 -11.20
CA SER A 62 10.39 -3.52 -12.14
C SER A 62 10.10 -3.82 -13.62
N PHE A 63 8.91 -4.37 -13.92
CA PHE A 63 8.52 -4.63 -15.30
C PHE A 63 8.08 -3.34 -16.01
N PRO A 64 8.63 -3.04 -17.20
CA PRO A 64 8.16 -1.90 -17.99
C PRO A 64 6.70 -2.12 -18.42
N PRO A 65 5.77 -1.19 -18.11
CA PRO A 65 4.34 -1.39 -18.35
C PRO A 65 3.97 -1.38 -19.84
N ASP A 66 4.81 -0.84 -20.70
CA ASP A 66 4.64 -0.73 -22.15
C ASP A 66 4.86 -2.05 -22.91
N LYS A 67 5.36 -3.08 -22.22
CA LYS A 67 5.71 -4.37 -22.84
C LYS A 67 4.55 -5.36 -22.94
N ASP A 68 3.44 -5.12 -22.23
CA ASP A 68 2.25 -5.96 -22.31
C ASP A 68 1.00 -5.09 -22.50
N LEU A 69 0.25 -5.35 -23.58
CA LEU A 69 -0.94 -4.59 -23.94
C LEU A 69 -2.03 -4.64 -22.85
N ARG A 70 -2.14 -5.74 -22.11
CA ARG A 70 -3.12 -5.89 -21.02
C ARG A 70 -2.83 -4.91 -19.89
N VAL A 71 -1.56 -4.73 -19.56
CA VAL A 71 -1.10 -3.80 -18.53
C VAL A 71 -1.29 -2.36 -18.97
N VAL A 72 -0.95 -2.04 -20.23
CA VAL A 72 -1.20 -0.71 -20.81
C VAL A 72 -2.70 -0.35 -20.73
N LYS A 73 -3.58 -1.28 -21.12
CA LYS A 73 -5.04 -1.10 -21.05
C LYS A 73 -5.51 -0.92 -19.61
N ALA A 74 -5.05 -1.75 -18.68
CA ALA A 74 -5.44 -1.65 -17.27
C ALA A 74 -4.99 -0.31 -16.65
N LEU A 75 -3.76 0.13 -16.92
CA LEU A 75 -3.25 1.42 -16.44
C LEU A 75 -4.01 2.60 -17.06
N SER A 76 -4.34 2.52 -18.35
CA SER A 76 -5.15 3.54 -19.03
C SER A 76 -6.56 3.60 -18.44
N TRP A 77 -7.18 2.45 -18.16
CA TRP A 77 -8.47 2.38 -17.49
C TRP A 77 -8.42 2.98 -16.09
N VAL A 78 -7.41 2.66 -15.28
CA VAL A 78 -7.21 3.27 -13.95
C VAL A 78 -7.07 4.79 -14.04
N GLN A 79 -6.40 5.30 -15.07
CA GLN A 79 -6.26 6.74 -15.28
C GLN A 79 -7.60 7.39 -15.63
N ILE A 80 -8.37 6.80 -16.56
CA ILE A 80 -9.69 7.27 -16.99
C ILE A 80 -10.67 7.23 -15.81
N MET A 81 -10.69 6.13 -15.05
CA MET A 81 -11.59 5.91 -13.92
C MET A 81 -11.06 6.47 -12.60
N SER A 82 -10.01 7.29 -12.63
CA SER A 82 -9.26 7.68 -11.43
C SER A 82 -10.14 8.36 -10.37
N TYR A 83 -11.06 9.21 -10.80
CA TYR A 83 -12.04 9.87 -9.94
C TYR A 83 -12.91 8.84 -9.19
N GLY A 84 -13.54 7.92 -9.94
CA GLY A 84 -14.42 6.90 -9.36
C GLY A 84 -13.68 5.91 -8.48
N LEU A 85 -12.49 5.48 -8.88
CA LEU A 85 -11.64 4.59 -8.08
C LEU A 85 -11.15 5.26 -6.79
N GLY A 86 -10.88 6.57 -6.83
CA GLY A 86 -10.56 7.36 -5.64
C GLY A 86 -11.73 7.41 -4.66
N ALA A 87 -12.96 7.62 -5.14
CA ALA A 87 -14.16 7.57 -4.30
C ALA A 87 -14.43 6.15 -3.76
N LEU A 88 -14.26 5.11 -4.59
CA LEU A 88 -14.42 3.72 -4.20
C LEU A 88 -13.45 3.32 -3.09
N GLY A 89 -12.17 3.70 -3.21
CA GLY A 89 -11.17 3.39 -2.19
C GLY A 89 -11.44 4.08 -0.85
N LEU A 90 -11.92 5.33 -0.86
CA LEU A 90 -12.38 6.02 0.36
C LEU A 90 -13.52 5.25 1.02
N HIS A 91 -14.51 4.85 0.21
CA HIS A 91 -15.66 4.10 0.68
C HIS A 91 -15.26 2.74 1.27
N LYS A 92 -14.34 2.02 0.62
CA LYS A 92 -13.79 0.76 1.14
C LYS A 92 -13.02 0.96 2.44
N PHE A 93 -12.23 2.02 2.56
CA PHE A 93 -11.59 2.36 3.82
C PHE A 93 -12.62 2.58 4.94
N LEU A 94 -13.69 3.34 4.70
CA LEU A 94 -14.74 3.58 5.68
C LEU A 94 -15.50 2.29 6.06
N GLN A 95 -15.71 1.39 5.09
CA GLN A 95 -16.35 0.09 5.32
C GLN A 95 -15.47 -0.83 6.18
N HIS A 96 -14.17 -0.91 5.91
CA HIS A 96 -13.27 -1.83 6.59
C HIS A 96 -12.63 -1.24 7.86
N ARG A 97 -12.70 0.09 8.04
CA ARG A 97 -12.06 0.84 9.13
C ARG A 97 -10.56 0.57 9.26
N GLU A 98 -9.90 0.21 8.16
CA GLU A 98 -8.49 -0.17 8.13
C GLU A 98 -7.86 0.19 6.78
N ARG A 99 -6.56 0.49 6.79
CA ARG A 99 -5.78 0.80 5.58
C ARG A 99 -5.72 -0.42 4.64
N GLY A 100 -5.66 -0.13 3.35
CA GLY A 100 -5.64 -1.17 2.33
C GLY A 100 -5.39 -0.60 0.94
N ALA A 101 -5.66 -1.41 -0.08
CA ALA A 101 -5.52 -1.01 -1.46
C ALA A 101 -6.60 -1.67 -2.32
N LEU A 102 -6.93 -1.02 -3.44
CA LEU A 102 -7.62 -1.68 -4.52
C LEU A 102 -6.64 -2.54 -5.31
N ILE A 103 -7.02 -3.76 -5.65
CA ILE A 103 -6.23 -4.67 -6.46
C ILE A 103 -6.98 -5.02 -7.75
N ILE A 104 -6.25 -4.96 -8.87
CA ILE A 104 -6.78 -5.17 -10.22
C ILE A 104 -5.89 -6.19 -10.93
N ASN A 105 -6.50 -7.26 -11.43
CA ASN A 105 -5.84 -8.21 -12.31
C ASN A 105 -5.96 -7.75 -13.76
N ALA A 106 -4.84 -7.42 -14.40
CA ALA A 106 -4.80 -6.98 -15.80
C ALA A 106 -5.23 -8.07 -16.80
N ASP A 107 -5.23 -9.34 -16.39
CA ASP A 107 -5.62 -10.49 -17.21
C ASP A 107 -7.06 -10.97 -16.92
N HIS A 108 -7.74 -10.39 -15.93
CA HIS A 108 -9.11 -10.76 -15.58
C HIS A 108 -10.11 -9.73 -16.12
N ASN A 109 -10.96 -10.15 -17.04
CA ASN A 109 -12.10 -9.36 -17.52
C ASN A 109 -13.41 -10.02 -17.07
N PRO A 110 -14.09 -9.47 -16.03
CA PRO A 110 -15.23 -10.11 -15.38
C PRO A 110 -16.53 -10.16 -16.21
N SER A 111 -16.61 -9.54 -17.41
CA SER A 111 -17.92 -9.18 -17.99
C SER A 111 -18.10 -9.40 -19.49
N GLU A 112 -17.24 -10.13 -20.20
CA GLU A 112 -17.18 -10.15 -21.70
C GLU A 112 -16.99 -8.77 -22.37
N ASP A 113 -17.24 -7.65 -21.68
CA ASP A 113 -16.81 -6.32 -22.04
C ASP A 113 -15.32 -6.19 -21.72
N PRO A 114 -14.45 -6.18 -22.74
CA PRO A 114 -13.00 -6.20 -22.55
C PRO A 114 -12.44 -4.89 -21.98
N LYS A 115 -13.31 -3.89 -21.74
CA LYS A 115 -12.92 -2.55 -21.28
C LYS A 115 -13.08 -2.32 -19.78
N ASN A 116 -13.68 -3.25 -19.03
CA ASN A 116 -14.01 -3.05 -17.62
C ASN A 116 -13.32 -4.05 -16.71
N TYR A 117 -12.53 -3.54 -15.77
CA TYR A 117 -11.80 -4.35 -14.79
C TYR A 117 -12.57 -4.49 -13.47
N ALA A 118 -12.37 -5.61 -12.79
CA ALA A 118 -12.75 -5.72 -11.39
C ALA A 118 -11.71 -5.03 -10.50
N ALA A 119 -12.17 -4.37 -9.44
CA ALA A 119 -11.33 -3.78 -8.41
C ALA A 119 -11.74 -4.33 -7.05
N ASP A 120 -10.95 -5.26 -6.50
CA ASP A 120 -11.20 -5.82 -5.17
C ASP A 120 -10.43 -5.02 -4.11
N TRP A 121 -10.92 -5.02 -2.87
CA TRP A 121 -10.21 -4.41 -1.74
C TRP A 121 -9.37 -5.45 -1.00
N LEU A 122 -8.09 -5.16 -0.78
CA LEU A 122 -7.23 -5.92 0.13
C LEU A 122 -6.81 -5.03 1.30
N GLY A 123 -7.19 -5.43 2.51
CA GLY A 123 -6.78 -4.77 3.74
C GLY A 123 -5.32 -5.08 4.08
N PHE A 124 -4.77 -4.32 5.03
CA PHE A 124 -3.40 -4.52 5.51
C PHE A 124 -3.10 -5.97 5.91
N GLU A 125 -4.01 -6.63 6.64
CA GLU A 125 -3.82 -8.01 7.11
C GLU A 125 -3.67 -9.02 5.95
N ASP A 126 -4.40 -8.81 4.84
CA ASP A 126 -4.27 -9.66 3.66
C ASP A 126 -2.99 -9.34 2.90
N LEU A 127 -2.62 -8.07 2.80
CA LEU A 127 -1.34 -7.65 2.20
C LEU A 127 -0.15 -8.16 3.01
N GLN A 128 -0.27 -8.27 4.33
CA GLN A 128 0.79 -8.79 5.20
C GLN A 128 1.09 -10.26 4.91
N LYS A 129 0.08 -11.07 4.58
CA LYS A 129 0.23 -12.48 4.18
C LYS A 129 1.05 -12.65 2.90
N THR A 130 1.23 -11.59 2.12
CA THR A 130 2.04 -11.68 0.89
C THR A 130 3.53 -11.78 1.15
N MET A 131 3.99 -11.41 2.36
CA MET A 131 5.41 -11.32 2.74
C MET A 131 6.23 -10.35 1.86
N ASP A 132 5.59 -9.58 0.98
CA ASP A 132 6.24 -8.56 0.16
C ASP A 132 6.25 -7.23 0.90
N LYS A 133 7.46 -6.75 1.16
CA LYS A 133 7.70 -5.47 1.84
C LYS A 133 7.03 -4.29 1.14
N THR A 134 7.08 -4.28 -0.19
CA THR A 134 6.62 -3.11 -0.97
C THR A 134 5.10 -3.01 -0.96
N LEU A 135 4.37 -4.14 -1.07
CA LEU A 135 2.92 -4.19 -0.92
C LEU A 135 2.49 -3.66 0.45
N GLN A 136 3.12 -4.18 1.51
CA GLN A 136 2.79 -3.82 2.89
C GLN A 136 3.10 -2.36 3.18
N VAL A 137 4.33 -1.90 2.96
CA VAL A 137 4.74 -0.52 3.25
C VAL A 137 3.96 0.50 2.44
N SER A 138 3.52 0.16 1.23
CA SER A 138 2.73 1.06 0.40
C SER A 138 1.40 1.47 1.04
N VAL A 139 0.84 0.62 1.92
CA VAL A 139 -0.46 0.88 2.56
C VAL A 139 -0.33 1.34 4.02
N THR A 140 0.84 1.29 4.66
CA THR A 140 0.98 1.70 6.07
C THR A 140 1.10 3.21 6.27
N SER A 141 1.58 3.95 5.26
CA SER A 141 2.02 5.34 5.43
C SER A 141 1.18 6.38 4.69
N TYR A 142 0.09 6.00 4.03
CA TYR A 142 -0.77 6.95 3.32
C TYR A 142 -1.92 7.44 4.19
N ASP A 143 -2.43 8.64 3.88
CA ASP A 143 -3.68 9.17 4.44
C ASP A 143 -4.85 8.67 3.58
N PRO A 144 -5.71 7.78 4.11
CA PRO A 144 -6.84 7.24 3.37
C PRO A 144 -7.95 8.25 3.10
N SER A 145 -7.94 9.42 3.74
CA SER A 145 -8.84 10.53 3.39
C SER A 145 -8.38 11.29 2.15
N ALA A 146 -7.09 11.24 1.82
CA ALA A 146 -6.49 12.02 0.75
C ALA A 146 -6.11 11.18 -0.47
N GLN A 147 -5.72 9.92 -0.27
CA GLN A 147 -5.21 9.07 -1.33
C GLN A 147 -5.74 7.64 -1.24
N VAL A 148 -5.80 6.98 -2.39
CA VAL A 148 -6.08 5.54 -2.52
C VAL A 148 -4.91 4.87 -3.22
N ILE A 149 -4.46 3.75 -2.68
CA ILE A 149 -3.44 2.91 -3.31
C ILE A 149 -4.11 1.90 -4.22
N ILE A 150 -3.58 1.77 -5.43
CA ILE A 150 -4.01 0.77 -6.41
C ILE A 150 -2.82 -0.09 -6.81
N PHE A 151 -3.00 -1.40 -6.72
CA PHE A 151 -2.10 -2.39 -7.31
C PHE A 151 -2.73 -2.97 -8.56
N ILE A 152 -2.05 -2.80 -9.69
CA ILE A 152 -2.36 -3.52 -10.92
C ILE A 152 -1.36 -4.67 -10.98
N PHE A 153 -1.82 -5.90 -11.22
CA PHE A 153 -0.92 -7.02 -11.39
C PHE A 153 -1.20 -7.80 -12.67
N LEU A 154 -0.18 -8.47 -13.17
CA LEU A 154 -0.26 -9.38 -14.30
C LEU A 154 0.29 -10.75 -13.89
N PRO A 155 -0.54 -11.82 -13.93
CA PRO A 155 -0.09 -13.19 -13.76
C PRO A 155 0.91 -13.62 -14.83
N SER A 156 1.93 -14.37 -14.43
CA SER A 156 2.67 -15.23 -15.36
C SER A 156 1.75 -16.35 -15.89
N LYS A 157 2.10 -16.94 -17.04
CA LYS A 157 1.34 -18.05 -17.64
C LYS A 157 1.13 -19.24 -16.70
N SER A 158 2.07 -19.48 -15.78
CA SER A 158 1.99 -20.58 -14.81
C SER A 158 1.25 -20.21 -13.52
N GLY A 159 0.93 -18.93 -13.30
CA GLY A 159 0.31 -18.45 -12.06
C GLY A 159 1.24 -18.46 -10.84
N ASN A 160 2.53 -18.80 -11.01
CA ASN A 160 3.50 -18.94 -9.92
C ASN A 160 4.31 -17.67 -9.63
N SER A 161 4.17 -16.65 -10.47
CA SER A 161 4.68 -15.31 -10.23
C SER A 161 3.78 -14.25 -10.85
N VAL A 162 3.92 -13.01 -10.37
CA VAL A 162 3.19 -11.83 -10.82
C VAL A 162 4.14 -10.66 -11.04
N ALA A 163 3.86 -9.85 -12.05
CA ALA A 163 4.37 -8.49 -12.13
C ALA A 163 3.34 -7.53 -11.51
N ILE A 164 3.77 -6.56 -10.71
CA ILE A 164 2.90 -5.60 -10.02
C ILE A 164 3.35 -4.17 -10.30
N TRP A 165 2.37 -3.30 -10.53
CA TRP A 165 2.51 -1.85 -10.64
C TRP A 165 1.68 -1.17 -9.55
N ARG A 166 2.20 -0.08 -9.00
CA ARG A 166 1.52 0.74 -7.99
C ARG A 166 1.11 2.09 -8.57
N ARG A 167 -0.13 2.49 -8.32
CA ARG A 167 -0.63 3.85 -8.52
C ARG A 167 -1.17 4.42 -7.21
N LYS A 168 -1.06 5.74 -7.08
CA LYS A 168 -1.68 6.52 -6.03
C LYS A 168 -2.69 7.44 -6.69
N LEU A 169 -3.95 7.33 -6.30
CA LEU A 169 -5.00 8.20 -6.78
C LEU A 169 -5.39 9.18 -5.67
N VAL A 170 -5.81 10.38 -6.07
CA VAL A 170 -6.34 11.38 -5.13
C VAL A 170 -7.81 11.05 -4.86
N VAL A 171 -8.22 11.14 -3.59
CA VAL A 171 -9.62 11.02 -3.22
C VAL A 171 -10.36 12.31 -3.65
N PRO A 172 -11.46 12.21 -4.40
CA PRO A 172 -12.23 13.39 -4.80
C PRO A 172 -12.73 14.22 -3.62
N ASN A 173 -12.63 15.55 -3.70
CA ASN A 173 -13.03 16.46 -2.62
C ASN A 173 -14.50 16.31 -2.21
N ASN A 174 -15.42 16.13 -3.17
CA ASN A 174 -16.84 15.95 -2.87
C ASN A 174 -17.11 14.64 -2.12
N ALA A 175 -16.36 13.56 -2.40
CA ALA A 175 -16.43 12.33 -1.63
C ALA A 175 -15.94 12.57 -0.18
N ARG A 176 -14.83 13.30 0.00
CA ARG A 176 -14.30 13.66 1.34
C ARG A 176 -15.31 14.47 2.15
N LEU A 177 -15.91 15.49 1.54
CA LEU A 177 -16.90 16.35 2.18
C LEU A 177 -18.17 15.58 2.57
N ARG A 178 -18.64 14.67 1.71
CA ARG A 178 -19.86 13.90 1.97
C ARG A 178 -19.72 12.94 3.16
N PHE A 179 -18.53 12.40 3.39
CA PHE A 179 -18.25 11.44 4.46
C PHE A 179 -17.37 12.04 5.58
N GLN A 180 -17.37 13.36 5.74
CA GLN A 180 -16.43 14.03 6.64
C GLN A 180 -16.53 13.51 8.08
N HIS A 181 -17.76 13.39 8.59
CA HIS A 181 -17.98 12.88 9.95
C HIS A 181 -17.54 11.41 10.09
N GLU A 182 -17.87 10.56 9.13
CA GLU A 182 -17.44 9.16 9.15
C GLU A 182 -15.92 9.01 9.04
N LEU A 183 -15.25 9.91 8.32
CA LEU A 183 -13.80 9.98 8.20
C LEU A 183 -13.14 10.39 9.51
N ASP A 184 -13.65 11.42 10.20
CA ASP A 184 -13.09 11.86 11.48
C ASP A 184 -13.10 10.72 12.50
N VAL A 185 -14.22 9.98 12.55
CA VAL A 185 -14.35 8.77 13.39
C VAL A 185 -13.40 7.66 12.93
N ALA A 186 -13.33 7.38 11.62
CA ALA A 186 -12.48 6.32 11.07
C ALA A 186 -11.00 6.57 11.34
N LEU A 187 -10.53 7.79 11.13
CA LEU A 187 -9.13 8.19 11.27
C LEU A 187 -8.70 8.15 12.73
N THR A 188 -9.60 8.51 13.66
CA THR A 188 -9.31 8.44 15.10
C THR A 188 -9.15 7.00 15.59
N GLY A 189 -9.91 6.06 15.02
CA GLY A 189 -9.81 4.63 15.34
C GLY A 189 -8.67 3.90 14.62
N LEU A 190 -7.95 4.58 13.73
CA LEU A 190 -6.96 3.96 12.87
C LEU A 190 -5.66 3.71 13.65
N ARG A 191 -5.03 2.55 13.40
CA ARG A 191 -3.76 2.23 14.03
C ARG A 191 -2.69 3.27 13.70
N GLU A 192 -1.82 3.53 14.66
CA GLU A 192 -0.66 4.41 14.46
C GLU A 192 0.25 3.83 13.36
N PRO A 193 0.81 4.66 12.46
CA PRO A 193 1.66 4.18 11.37
C PRO A 193 2.82 3.28 11.81
N GLN A 194 3.36 3.48 13.03
CA GLN A 194 4.47 2.71 13.60
C GLN A 194 4.05 1.32 14.11
N SER A 195 2.76 1.12 14.38
CA SER A 195 2.23 -0.15 14.89
C SER A 195 2.03 -1.21 13.81
N TYR A 196 2.09 -0.84 12.52
CA TYR A 196 2.01 -1.78 11.42
C TYR A 196 3.31 -2.58 11.28
N ILE A 197 3.25 -3.86 11.65
CA ILE A 197 4.39 -4.78 11.56
C ILE A 197 4.51 -5.28 10.12
N VAL A 198 5.66 -5.07 9.49
CA VAL A 198 5.93 -5.55 8.13
C VAL A 198 6.57 -6.94 8.20
N HIS A 199 5.96 -7.93 7.57
CA HIS A 199 6.47 -9.30 7.47
C HIS A 199 7.21 -9.51 6.14
N VAL A 200 8.39 -10.11 6.21
CA VAL A 200 9.22 -10.46 5.06
C VAL A 200 9.82 -11.85 5.25
N ASP A 201 9.99 -12.61 4.17
CA ASP A 201 10.56 -13.97 4.24
C ASP A 201 12.04 -13.96 4.67
N GLU A 202 12.77 -12.91 4.32
CA GLU A 202 14.17 -12.73 4.70
C GLU A 202 14.39 -11.34 5.28
N LEU A 203 15.00 -11.28 6.46
CA LEU A 203 15.50 -10.02 7.00
C LEU A 203 16.71 -9.55 6.19
N PRO A 204 16.88 -8.24 5.94
CA PRO A 204 18.08 -7.72 5.32
C PRO A 204 19.30 -8.20 6.10
N LYS A 205 20.25 -8.86 5.43
CA LYS A 205 21.53 -9.22 6.06
C LYS A 205 22.12 -7.92 6.60
N ALA A 206 22.34 -7.86 7.92
CA ALA A 206 23.00 -6.73 8.56
C ALA A 206 24.26 -6.42 7.74
N LYS A 207 24.41 -5.17 7.28
CA LYS A 207 25.64 -4.76 6.60
C LYS A 207 26.77 -5.09 7.57
N LYS A 208 27.56 -6.12 7.27
CA LYS A 208 28.80 -6.39 7.99
C LYS A 208 29.58 -5.09 7.92
N SER A 209 29.71 -4.39 9.04
CA SER A 209 30.73 -3.36 9.18
C SER A 209 32.02 -4.02 8.72
N LEU A 210 32.65 -3.42 7.71
CA LEU A 210 33.99 -3.81 7.30
C LEU A 210 34.85 -3.92 8.57
N PRO A 211 35.59 -5.02 8.78
CA PRO A 211 36.44 -5.13 9.95
C PRO A 211 37.37 -3.93 9.97
N ASN A 212 37.35 -3.20 11.09
CA ASN A 212 38.28 -2.12 11.38
C ASN A 212 39.69 -2.61 11.05
N LEU A 213 40.33 -1.98 10.05
CA LEU A 213 41.78 -2.11 9.88
C LEU A 213 42.44 -1.76 11.22
N PRO A 214 43.41 -2.54 11.70
CA PRO A 214 44.08 -2.24 12.95
C PRO A 214 44.77 -0.88 12.84
N LYS A 215 44.42 0.01 13.78
CA LYS A 215 45.20 1.20 14.10
C LYS A 215 46.57 0.73 14.59
N ASN A 216 47.57 0.71 13.70
CA ASN A 216 48.96 0.72 14.14
C ASN A 216 49.31 2.15 14.52
N GLU A 217 49.34 2.38 15.83
CA GLU A 217 50.01 3.51 16.44
C GLU A 217 51.54 3.39 16.29
N ALA A 218 52.19 4.55 16.43
CA ALA A 218 53.61 4.78 16.68
C ALA A 218 54.49 5.02 15.44
N GLN A 219 54.55 6.29 15.02
CA GLN A 219 55.84 6.99 14.96
C GLN A 219 55.65 8.48 15.25
N GLN A 220 55.89 8.82 16.51
CA GLN A 220 56.03 10.19 17.00
C GLN A 220 57.23 10.86 16.32
N LYS A 221 57.02 12.03 15.70
CA LYS A 221 58.08 13.01 15.47
C LYS A 221 57.68 14.35 16.09
N PRO A 222 58.61 15.04 16.77
CA PRO A 222 58.27 16.10 17.72
C PRO A 222 57.83 17.38 17.01
N LYS A 223 56.73 17.98 17.49
CA LYS A 223 56.24 19.29 17.10
C LYS A 223 57.24 20.38 17.51
N LYS A 224 57.95 20.97 16.55
CA LYS A 224 58.65 22.24 16.74
C LYS A 224 57.61 23.37 16.88
N LYS A 225 57.57 23.98 18.08
CA LYS A 225 56.86 25.23 18.38
C LYS A 225 57.41 26.37 17.51
N ARG A 226 56.54 27.11 16.83
CA ARG A 226 56.76 28.53 16.53
C ARG A 226 55.49 29.33 16.80
N LYS A 227 55.66 30.29 17.71
CA LYS A 227 54.68 31.27 18.21
C LYS A 227 54.37 32.29 17.11
N TRP A 228 53.10 32.54 16.82
CA TRP A 228 52.61 33.77 16.18
C TRP A 228 51.26 34.11 16.83
N TRP A 229 51.33 34.65 18.06
CA TRP A 229 50.29 35.56 18.52
C TRP A 229 50.68 36.96 18.06
N GLN A 230 49.66 37.74 17.75
CA GLN A 230 49.64 39.18 17.47
C GLN A 230 49.64 39.57 15.99
N LEU A 231 48.87 40.62 15.71
CA LEU A 231 48.53 41.25 14.43
C LEU A 231 47.30 40.60 13.74
N PHE A 232 46.04 41.07 13.85
CA PHE A 232 45.46 42.30 14.39
C PHE A 232 43.97 42.08 14.71
N LYS A 233 43.54 42.55 15.89
CA LYS A 233 42.17 43.02 16.13
C LYS A 233 42.19 44.55 16.10
N SER A 234 41.02 45.13 15.77
CA SER A 234 40.63 46.56 15.78
C SER A 234 41.02 47.31 14.49
N LYS A 235 40.19 48.18 13.90
CA LYS A 235 39.08 49.04 14.37
C LYS A 235 38.06 49.18 13.22
N SER A 236 36.75 49.13 13.49
CA SER A 236 35.81 50.25 13.74
C SER A 236 35.11 50.72 12.47
#